data_AF-A0A7C2KS74-F1
#
_entry.id   AF-A0A7C2KS74-F1
#
_cell.length_a   1.000
_cell.length_b   1.000
_cell.length_c   1.000
_cell.angle_alpha   90.00
_cell.angle_beta   90.00
_cell.angle_gamma   90.00
#
_symmetry.space_group_name_H-M   'P 1'
#
loop_
_entity.id
_entity.type
_entity.pdbx_description
1 polymer ?
#
loop_
_entity_poly.entity_id
_entity_poly.type
_entity_poly.pdbx_seq_one_letter_code
_entity_poly.pdbx_strand_id
1 'polypeptide(L)'
;MKEKGLVKGFIFEIRRPDGQIGWLLENARAVRDRKGRILYFEGHVQDITQLKETERALAESQARLESLIDAASDLIYFKDNDRRYVIINRSFEKTLGLKKEAILGRRDEEILPADLAAQCRQSDE
;
A
#
# COMPACT_ATOMS: atom_id res chain seq x y z
N MET A 1 2.62 -20.83 -9.05
CA MET A 1 2.15 -22.23 -8.96
C MET A 1 1.67 -22.69 -10.33
N LYS A 2 2.48 -23.45 -11.07
CA LYS A 2 2.00 -24.22 -12.24
C LYS A 2 1.80 -25.65 -11.77
N GLU A 3 0.62 -25.95 -11.22
CA GLU A 3 0.22 -27.35 -11.05
C GLU A 3 -0.20 -27.92 -12.42
N LYS A 4 -0.05 -29.23 -12.62
CA LYS A 4 -0.17 -29.91 -13.92
C LYS A 4 -1.46 -29.53 -14.68
N GLY A 5 -1.37 -28.53 -15.55
CA GLY A 5 -2.47 -28.05 -16.37
C GLY A 5 -3.39 -27.01 -15.71
N LEU A 6 -2.94 -26.28 -14.69
CA LEU A 6 -3.68 -25.18 -14.08
C LEU A 6 -2.79 -23.92 -14.01
N VAL A 7 -3.31 -22.81 -14.52
CA VAL A 7 -2.79 -21.46 -14.39
C VAL A 7 -3.87 -20.65 -13.68
N LYS A 8 -3.52 -20.02 -12.55
CA LYS A 8 -4.46 -19.21 -11.78
C LYS A 8 -3.78 -17.92 -11.34
N GLY A 9 -4.42 -16.79 -11.62
CA GLY A 9 -3.96 -15.46 -11.24
C GLY A 9 -2.56 -15.14 -11.74
N PHE A 10 -2.15 -15.69 -12.89
CA PHE A 10 -0.82 -15.46 -13.42
C PHE A 10 -0.78 -14.10 -14.10
N ILE A 11 -0.04 -13.16 -13.51
CA ILE A 11 0.14 -11.82 -14.05
C ILE A 11 1.45 -11.78 -14.84
N PHE A 12 1.40 -11.26 -16.06
CA PHE A 12 2.57 -11.07 -16.90
C PHE A 12 2.50 -9.77 -17.69
N GLU A 13 3.68 -9.25 -17.98
CA GLU A 13 3.86 -8.08 -18.82
C GLU A 13 3.80 -8.48 -20.30
N ILE A 14 3.15 -7.65 -21.10
CA ILE A 14 3.14 -7.76 -22.55
C ILE A 14 3.63 -6.46 -23.18
N ARG A 15 4.24 -6.60 -24.35
CA ARG A 15 4.53 -5.47 -25.22
C ARG A 15 3.52 -5.46 -26.37
N ARG A 16 2.76 -4.37 -26.47
CA ARG A 16 1.76 -4.15 -27.52
C ARG A 16 2.43 -3.72 -28.84
N PRO A 17 1.76 -3.85 -30.00
CA PRO A 17 2.31 -3.46 -31.30
C PRO A 17 2.72 -1.97 -31.40
N ASP A 18 2.04 -1.10 -30.65
CA ASP A 18 2.36 0.32 -30.53
C ASP A 18 3.59 0.60 -29.62
N GLY A 19 4.19 -0.45 -29.05
CA GLY A 19 5.33 -0.36 -28.15
C GLY A 19 4.97 -0.12 -26.68
N GLN A 20 3.69 0.08 -26.33
CA GLN A 20 3.26 0.25 -24.96
C GLN A 20 3.37 -1.06 -24.17
N ILE A 21 3.59 -0.91 -22.86
CA ILE A 21 3.58 -2.02 -21.92
C ILE A 21 2.14 -2.21 -21.41
N GLY A 22 1.64 -3.43 -21.49
CA GLY A 22 0.38 -3.84 -20.89
C GLY A 22 0.58 -4.93 -19.84
N TRP A 23 -0.40 -5.10 -18.97
CA TRP A 23 -0.41 -6.14 -17.96
C TRP A 23 -1.61 -7.05 -18.18
N LEU A 24 -1.35 -8.35 -18.29
CA LEU A 24 -2.40 -9.35 -18.46
C LEU A 24 -2.45 -10.27 -17.25
N LEU A 25 -3.66 -10.64 -16.84
CA LEU A 25 -3.94 -11.66 -15.85
C LEU A 25 -4.59 -12.86 -16.54
N GLU A 26 -3.97 -14.02 -16.41
CA GLU A 26 -4.43 -15.26 -17.03
C GLU A 26 -4.90 -16.27 -15.98
N ASN A 27 -6.06 -16.86 -16.27
CA ASN A 27 -6.54 -18.07 -15.64
C ASN A 27 -6.84 -19.09 -16.74
N ALA A 28 -6.23 -20.27 -16.67
CA ALA A 28 -6.43 -21.33 -17.65
C ALA A 28 -6.38 -22.71 -16.98
N ARG A 29 -7.14 -23.66 -17.51
CA ARG A 29 -7.11 -25.07 -17.10
C ARG A 29 -7.06 -25.99 -18.31
N ALA A 30 -6.37 -27.12 -18.15
CA ALA A 30 -6.34 -28.19 -19.12
C ALA A 30 -7.66 -28.98 -19.06
N VAL A 31 -8.37 -29.03 -20.17
CA VAL A 31 -9.49 -29.95 -20.38
C VAL A 31 -8.94 -31.29 -20.84
N ARG A 32 -9.39 -32.38 -20.21
CA ARG A 32 -8.85 -33.73 -20.42
C ARG A 32 -9.93 -34.71 -20.86
N ASP A 33 -9.54 -35.72 -21.64
CA ASP A 33 -10.42 -36.84 -21.98
C ASP A 33 -10.58 -37.82 -20.81
N ARG A 34 -11.44 -38.83 -20.97
CA ARG A 34 -11.66 -39.88 -19.96
C ARG A 34 -10.41 -40.70 -19.62
N LYS A 35 -9.37 -40.67 -20.46
CA LYS A 35 -8.08 -41.33 -20.25
C LYS A 35 -7.03 -40.39 -19.64
N GLY A 36 -7.41 -39.17 -19.25
CA GLY A 36 -6.54 -38.17 -18.63
C GLY A 36 -5.65 -37.39 -19.62
N ARG A 37 -5.79 -37.62 -20.93
CA ARG A 37 -5.01 -36.92 -21.96
C ARG A 37 -5.54 -35.52 -22.16
N ILE A 38 -4.65 -34.53 -22.28
CA ILE A 38 -5.03 -33.14 -22.52
C ILE A 38 -5.64 -33.04 -23.91
N LEU A 39 -6.85 -32.47 -23.99
CA LEU A 39 -7.53 -32.14 -25.24
C LEU A 39 -7.19 -30.71 -25.67
N TYR A 40 -7.37 -29.75 -24.76
CA TYR A 40 -7.05 -28.34 -24.97
C TYR A 40 -6.94 -27.62 -23.63
N PHE A 41 -6.56 -26.35 -23.66
CA PHE A 41 -6.65 -25.44 -22.52
C PHE A 41 -7.82 -24.49 -22.74
N GLU A 42 -8.60 -24.24 -21.69
CA GLU A 42 -9.62 -23.20 -21.68
C GLU A 42 -9.32 -22.22 -20.55
N GLY A 43 -9.63 -20.95 -20.77
CA GLY A 43 -9.27 -19.90 -19.85
C GLY A 43 -9.79 -18.54 -20.28
N HIS A 44 -9.50 -17.54 -19.45
CA HIS A 44 -9.69 -16.15 -19.82
C HIS A 44 -8.43 -15.37 -19.52
N VAL A 45 -8.23 -14.33 -20.32
CA VAL A 45 -7.15 -13.36 -20.16
C VAL A 45 -7.81 -12.01 -19.94
N GLN A 46 -7.48 -11.36 -18.84
CA GLN A 46 -7.99 -10.04 -18.49
C GLN A 46 -6.86 -9.03 -18.65
N ASP A 47 -7.13 -7.95 -19.39
CA ASP A 47 -6.25 -6.79 -19.37
C ASP A 47 -6.43 -6.03 -18.05
N ILE A 48 -5.35 -5.95 -17.28
CA ILE A 48 -5.30 -5.26 -15.98
C ILE A 48 -4.35 -4.04 -16.03
N THR A 49 -4.03 -3.55 -17.22
CA THR A 49 -3.12 -2.40 -17.42
C THR A 49 -3.64 -1.17 -16.70
N GLN A 50 -4.93 -0.82 -16.90
CA GLN A 50 -5.56 0.33 -16.25
C GLN A 50 -5.53 0.22 -14.71
N LEU A 51 -5.73 -0.99 -14.18
CA LEU A 51 -5.65 -1.24 -12.74
C LEU A 51 -4.22 -0.96 -12.24
N LYS A 52 -3.21 -1.50 -12.91
CA LYS A 52 -1.79 -1.30 -12.55
C LYS A 52 -1.36 0.15 -12.64
N GLU A 53 -1.82 0.87 -13.66
CA GLU A 53 -1.54 2.30 -13.82
C GLU A 53 -2.19 3.14 -12.72
N THR A 54 -3.42 2.81 -12.34
CA THR A 54 -4.14 3.49 -11.25
C THR A 54 -3.47 3.20 -9.90
N GLU A 55 -3.10 1.95 -9.62
CA GLU A 55 -2.34 1.57 -8.43
C GLU A 55 -1.00 2.32 -8.35
N ARG A 56 -0.27 2.40 -9.48
CA ARG A 56 1.00 3.13 -9.54
C ARG A 56 0.80 4.62 -9.30
N ALA A 57 -0.18 5.24 -9.96
CA ALA A 57 -0.45 6.67 -9.80
C ALA A 57 -0.85 7.01 -8.35
N LEU A 58 -1.63 6.14 -7.69
CA LEU A 58 -1.97 6.28 -6.28
C LEU A 58 -0.72 6.18 -5.40
N ALA A 59 0.12 5.17 -5.61
CA ALA A 59 1.34 4.98 -4.84
C ALA A 59 2.32 6.15 -5.02
N GLU A 60 2.48 6.66 -6.25
CA GLU A 60 3.31 7.83 -6.55
C GLU A 60 2.75 9.10 -5.87
N SER A 61 1.43 9.27 -5.87
CA SER A 61 0.81 10.40 -5.19
C SER A 61 0.98 10.32 -3.68
N GLN A 62 0.81 9.14 -3.07
CA GLN A 62 1.03 8.93 -1.64
C GLN A 62 2.48 9.20 -1.25
N ALA A 63 3.44 8.62 -1.98
CA ALA A 63 4.87 8.84 -1.73
C ALA A 63 5.27 10.32 -1.86
N ARG A 64 4.66 11.04 -2.83
CA ARG A 64 4.87 12.48 -2.99
C ARG A 64 4.32 13.26 -1.80
N LEU A 65 3.11 12.97 -1.34
CA LEU A 65 2.50 13.63 -0.17
C LEU A 65 3.32 13.37 1.10
N GLU A 66 3.72 12.12 1.34
CA GLU A 66 4.58 11.75 2.46
C GLU A 66 5.90 12.53 2.42
N SER A 67 6.54 12.61 1.24
CA SER A 67 7.79 13.36 1.08
C SER A 67 7.65 14.85 1.37
N LEU A 68 6.52 15.45 0.97
CA LEU A 68 6.23 16.87 1.25
C LEU A 68 6.00 17.13 2.74
N ILE A 69 5.21 16.25 3.39
CA ILE A 69 4.96 16.31 4.83
C ILE A 69 6.26 16.15 5.62
N ASP A 70 7.12 15.21 5.21
CA ASP A 70 8.42 14.95 5.85
C ASP A 70 9.45 16.08 5.62
N ALA A 71 9.33 16.83 4.53
CA ALA A 71 10.21 17.95 4.23
C ALA A 71 9.85 19.22 5.03
N ALA A 72 8.63 19.32 5.56
CA ALA A 72 8.21 20.46 6.36
C ALA A 72 9.00 20.53 7.68
N SER A 73 9.46 21.73 8.03
CA SER A 73 10.13 21.99 9.31
C SER A 73 9.16 22.02 10.48
N ASP A 74 7.89 22.36 10.23
CA ASP A 74 6.85 22.38 11.25
C ASP A 74 6.49 20.98 11.72
N LEU A 75 6.01 20.88 12.96
CA LEU A 75 5.49 19.64 13.52
C LEU A 75 4.14 19.35 12.88
N ILE A 76 4.07 18.30 12.08
CA ILE A 76 2.82 17.84 11.49
C ILE A 76 2.43 16.56 12.19
N TYR A 77 1.22 16.53 12.73
CA TYR A 77 0.60 15.34 13.29
C TYR A 77 -0.91 15.36 13.11
N PHE A 78 -1.52 14.19 13.19
CA PHE A 78 -2.96 14.02 13.24
C PHE A 78 -3.29 12.94 14.26
N LYS A 79 -4.34 13.17 15.06
CA LYS A 79 -4.84 12.22 16.06
C LYS A 79 -6.24 11.75 15.65
N ASP A 80 -6.56 10.49 15.96
CA ASP A 80 -7.92 9.98 15.83
C ASP A 80 -8.84 10.44 16.99
N ASN A 81 -10.09 10.00 16.98
CA ASN A 81 -11.07 10.35 18.02
C ASN A 81 -10.68 9.84 19.43
N ASP A 82 -9.84 8.81 19.51
CA ASP A 82 -9.29 8.30 20.78
C ASP A 82 -8.00 9.01 21.20
N ARG A 83 -7.67 10.11 20.51
CA ARG A 83 -6.46 10.94 20.67
C ARG A 83 -5.17 10.18 20.39
N ARG A 84 -5.21 9.16 19.55
CA ARG A 84 -4.03 8.39 19.16
C ARG A 84 -3.39 8.98 17.92
N TYR A 85 -2.07 9.11 17.92
CA TYR A 85 -1.32 9.56 16.74
C TYR A 85 -1.52 8.61 15.56
N VAL A 86 -2.04 9.12 14.45
CA VAL A 86 -2.24 8.34 13.21
C VAL A 86 -1.35 8.83 12.07
N ILE A 87 -0.95 10.11 12.11
CA ILE A 87 0.03 10.69 11.19
C ILE A 87 1.00 11.50 12.04
N ILE A 88 2.29 11.39 11.72
CA ILE A 88 3.33 12.31 12.17
C ILE A 88 4.33 12.51 11.03
N ASN A 89 5.04 13.63 11.00
CA ASN A 89 6.15 13.84 10.08
C ASN A 89 7.53 13.63 10.74
N ARG A 90 8.57 13.64 9.91
CA ARG A 90 9.97 13.56 10.38
C ARG A 90 10.37 14.65 11.37
N SER A 91 9.81 15.86 11.27
CA SER A 91 10.10 16.93 12.25
C SER A 91 9.58 16.57 13.64
N PHE A 92 8.39 15.96 13.70
CA PHE A 92 7.83 15.43 14.94
C PHE A 92 8.71 14.35 15.57
N GLU A 93 9.15 13.35 14.79
CA GLU A 93 10.07 12.32 15.27
C GLU A 93 11.37 12.91 15.85
N LYS A 94 11.95 13.90 15.15
CA LYS A 94 13.18 14.57 15.60
C LYS A 94 12.98 15.35 16.90
N THR A 95 11.83 16.00 17.04
CA THR A 95 11.53 16.84 18.20
C THR A 95 11.30 16.02 19.45
N LEU A 96 10.58 14.90 19.32
CA LEU A 96 10.36 13.97 20.44
C LEU A 96 11.55 13.02 20.67
N GLY A 97 12.45 12.89 19.69
CA GLY A 97 13.55 11.91 19.74
C GLY A 97 13.08 10.46 19.63
N LEU A 98 11.85 10.23 19.16
CA LEU A 98 11.21 8.93 19.04
C LEU A 98 10.89 8.62 17.58
N LYS A 99 11.00 7.34 17.22
CA LYS A 99 10.62 6.86 15.89
C LYS A 99 9.11 6.74 15.76
N LYS A 100 8.60 6.91 14.55
CA LYS A 100 7.16 6.84 14.25
C LYS A 100 6.53 5.54 14.73
N GLU A 101 7.24 4.42 14.68
CA GLU A 101 6.75 3.12 15.14
C GLU A 101 6.47 3.08 16.65
N ALA A 102 7.15 3.92 17.43
CA ALA A 102 6.93 4.05 18.87
C ALA A 102 5.80 5.04 19.22
N ILE A 103 5.46 5.94 18.28
CA ILE A 103 4.49 7.03 18.48
C ILE A 103 3.11 6.67 17.93
N LEU A 104 3.04 6.07 16.75
CA LEU A 104 1.77 5.77 16.08
C LEU A 104 0.91 4.81 16.92
N GLY A 105 -0.38 5.12 17.01
CA GLY A 105 -1.36 4.42 17.84
C GLY A 105 -1.31 4.76 19.33
N ARG A 106 -0.37 5.61 19.77
CA ARG A 106 -0.25 6.03 21.18
C ARG A 106 -0.91 7.37 21.43
N ARG A 107 -1.30 7.61 22.69
CA ARG A 107 -1.71 8.93 23.18
C ARG A 107 -0.51 9.67 23.78
N ASP A 108 -0.69 10.97 24.02
CA ASP A 108 0.33 11.82 24.66
C ASP A 108 0.83 11.23 25.99
N GLU A 109 -0.08 10.70 26.83
CA GLU A 109 0.30 10.19 28.16
C GLU A 109 1.15 8.92 28.11
N GLU A 110 1.19 8.24 26.96
CA GLU A 110 1.97 7.02 26.78
C GLU A 110 3.40 7.31 26.30
N ILE A 111 3.66 8.50 25.73
CA ILE A 111 4.94 8.84 25.09
C ILE A 111 5.59 10.12 25.59
N LEU A 112 4.84 10.96 26.32
CA LEU A 112 5.34 12.22 26.90
C LEU A 112 5.32 12.19 28.43
N PRO A 113 6.21 12.96 29.07
CA PRO A 113 6.09 13.32 30.49
C PRO A 113 4.72 13.93 30.83
N ALA A 114 4.24 13.74 32.06
CA ALA A 114 2.87 14.06 32.46
C ALA A 114 2.51 15.55 32.35
N ASP A 115 3.47 16.44 32.57
CA ASP A 115 3.36 17.88 32.40
C ASP A 115 3.18 18.27 30.92
N LEU A 116 4.00 17.72 30.03
CA LEU A 116 3.89 17.94 28.58
C LEU A 116 2.61 17.32 28.00
N ALA A 117 2.25 16.11 28.43
CA ALA A 117 1.00 15.46 28.02
C ALA A 117 -0.24 16.28 28.44
N ALA A 118 -0.20 16.94 29.60
CA ALA A 118 -1.28 17.84 30.02
C ALA A 118 -1.36 19.11 29.16
N GLN A 119 -0.22 19.67 28.76
CA GLN A 119 -0.17 20.84 27.87
C GLN A 119 -0.70 20.51 26.46
N CYS A 120 -0.30 19.37 25.88
CA CYS A 120 -0.82 18.93 24.59
C CYS A 120 -2.34 18.78 24.61
N ARG A 121 -2.91 18.21 25.68
CA ARG A 121 -4.37 18.09 25.84
C ARG A 121 -5.10 19.42 25.87
N GLN A 122 -4.52 20.44 26.54
CA GLN A 122 -5.13 21.77 26.58
C GLN A 122 -5.07 22.50 25.24
N SER A 123 -4.11 22.17 24.39
CA SER A 123 -3.97 22.77 23.05
C SER A 123 -4.81 22.08 21.98
N ASP A 124 -5.27 20.86 22.22
CA ASP A 124 -6.08 20.05 21.30
C ASP A 124 -7.61 20.25 21.48
N GLU A 125 -8.03 20.95 22.55
CA GLU A 125 -9.42 21.39 22.84
C GLU A 125 -9.70 22.79 22.27
#